data_AF-A0A935LJI5-F1
#
_entry.id   AF-A0A935LJI5-F1
#
_cell.length_a   1.000
_cell.length_b   1.000
_cell.length_c   1.000
_cell.angle_alpha   90.00
_cell.angle_beta   90.00
_cell.angle_gamma   90.00
#
_symmetry.space_group_name_H-M   'P 1'
#
loop_
_entity.id
_entity.type
_entity.pdbx_description
1 polymer ?
#
loop_
_entity_poly.entity_id
_entity_poly.type
_entity_poly.pdbx_seq_one_letter_code
_entity_poly.pdbx_strand_id
1 'polypeptide(L)'
;MTYPHFWSQPISGLYTSYGEVGNDRSGSERFLWFSSWAGSGAYWFGAGNNPSQANGWAQGAIGNSGVTWERGRQFNLALEASFWNDLFSFTAETYKQRRSQVLITRGTLTDVFGQNIKPQNLGIVDSSGVDIEVGHKKSFRNAMYFIKGNITYAKNKTIFQDEVDRAYPWMVRTGLPIGTKYGFISNGFFQNQSEIDASAEQFGTVRPGDIKYLDLNGDGVVSAGYDEKPIGYSRTPEIMYGISAGAVIKGIDFSILFQGAAHSSVLLNNEAVYEFFQEGKVKPFHLNRWTPETAKTASYPLLHYNTNANNHRGSTFWIRSADYMRIKNIELGYTLPSRITQKISFKSARIFINGLNIFTFKNQLDDYYVDPEIPDGYGAMYPIQKIWSVGLDINF
;
A
#
# COMPACT_ATOMS: atom_id res chain seq x y z
N MET A 1 14.05 -18.93 58.77
CA MET A 1 13.28 -18.03 57.89
C MET A 1 14.06 -17.86 56.60
N THR A 2 13.74 -18.69 55.61
CA THR A 2 14.37 -18.70 54.28
C THR A 2 13.47 -17.91 53.33
N TYR A 3 13.92 -16.73 52.90
CA TYR A 3 13.30 -16.00 51.80
C TYR A 3 13.49 -16.79 50.51
N PRO A 4 12.44 -17.08 49.73
CA PRO A 4 12.60 -17.76 48.45
C PRO A 4 13.23 -16.78 47.46
N HIS A 5 14.31 -17.21 46.80
CA HIS A 5 14.97 -16.51 45.70
C HIS A 5 13.95 -16.22 44.58
N PHE A 6 13.44 -14.98 44.55
CA PHE A 6 12.44 -14.48 43.59
C PHE A 6 13.06 -13.93 42.30
N TRP A 7 14.38 -14.07 42.11
CA TRP A 7 15.09 -13.54 40.95
C TRP A 7 15.43 -14.67 40.00
N SER A 8 14.51 -14.98 39.07
CA SER A 8 14.96 -15.54 37.80
C SER A 8 15.72 -14.45 37.07
N GLN A 9 16.97 -14.75 36.73
CA GLN A 9 17.89 -13.84 36.03
C GLN A 9 17.21 -13.38 34.72
N PRO A 10 17.21 -12.07 34.41
CA PRO A 10 16.68 -11.59 33.14
C PRO A 10 17.49 -12.21 32.00
N ILE A 11 16.81 -12.80 31.01
CA ILE A 11 17.46 -13.16 29.74
C ILE A 11 17.44 -11.89 28.92
N SER A 12 18.62 -11.27 28.75
CA SER A 12 18.78 -10.09 27.91
C SER A 12 19.87 -10.35 26.89
N GLY A 13 19.59 -10.01 25.63
CA GLY A 13 20.49 -10.20 24.51
C GLY A 13 20.54 -8.94 23.66
N LEU A 14 21.75 -8.51 23.30
CA LEU A 14 21.98 -7.50 22.28
C LEU A 14 22.61 -8.20 21.09
N TYR A 15 21.92 -8.15 19.95
CA TYR A 15 22.34 -8.80 18.72
C TYR A 15 22.63 -7.76 17.66
N THR A 16 23.69 -7.98 16.89
CA THR A 16 23.97 -7.18 15.71
C THR A 16 24.30 -8.10 14.54
N SER A 17 23.88 -7.72 13.35
CA SER A 17 24.25 -8.42 12.13
C SER A 17 24.49 -7.43 11.00
N TYR A 18 25.40 -7.80 10.10
CA TYR A 18 25.61 -7.13 8.83
C TYR A 18 25.68 -8.17 7.73
N GLY A 19 24.99 -7.92 6.63
CA GLY A 19 24.97 -8.83 5.49
C GLY A 19 24.75 -8.12 4.17
N GLU A 20 25.21 -8.73 3.08
CA GLU A 20 24.89 -8.35 1.71
C GLU A 20 24.11 -9.49 1.06
N VAL A 21 22.98 -9.16 0.43
CA VAL A 21 22.13 -10.10 -0.30
C VAL A 21 21.90 -9.61 -1.73
N GLY A 22 21.63 -10.54 -2.64
CA GLY A 22 21.35 -10.26 -4.05
C GLY A 22 19.87 -10.46 -4.42
N ASN A 23 19.41 -9.77 -5.47
CA ASN A 23 18.11 -10.00 -6.12
C ASN A 23 18.28 -10.06 -7.65
N ASP A 24 17.84 -11.15 -8.29
CA ASP A 24 17.81 -11.33 -9.77
C ASP A 24 16.53 -10.84 -10.43
N ARG A 25 15.47 -10.55 -9.67
CA ARG A 25 14.14 -10.41 -10.24
C ARG A 25 14.12 -9.27 -11.28
N SER A 26 14.06 -9.63 -12.55
CA SER A 26 14.11 -8.71 -13.70
C SER A 26 12.74 -8.19 -14.17
N GLY A 27 11.69 -8.41 -13.38
CA GLY A 27 10.32 -8.07 -13.75
C GLY A 27 9.77 -9.00 -14.84
N SER A 28 9.11 -8.43 -15.84
CA SER A 28 8.58 -9.17 -17.01
C SER A 28 9.62 -9.36 -18.12
N GLU A 29 10.73 -8.63 -18.08
CA GLU A 29 11.76 -8.72 -19.11
C GLU A 29 12.67 -9.92 -18.90
N ARG A 30 12.95 -10.63 -20.01
CA ARG A 30 13.92 -11.72 -20.06
C ARG A 30 15.07 -11.31 -20.97
N PHE A 31 16.23 -11.91 -20.71
CA PHE A 31 17.43 -11.73 -21.52
C PHE A 31 17.90 -10.27 -21.62
N LEU A 32 18.03 -9.61 -20.48
CA LEU A 32 18.37 -8.18 -20.40
C LEU A 32 19.69 -7.81 -21.11
N TRP A 33 20.60 -8.75 -21.29
CA TRP A 33 21.94 -8.50 -21.83
C TRP A 33 22.02 -8.33 -23.34
N PHE A 34 21.07 -8.84 -24.12
CA PHE A 34 21.12 -8.77 -25.59
C PHE A 34 20.01 -7.89 -26.17
N SER A 35 20.31 -7.24 -27.30
CA SER A 35 19.37 -6.39 -28.04
C SER A 35 18.29 -7.24 -28.70
N SER A 36 17.02 -6.96 -28.39
CA SER A 36 15.91 -7.74 -28.95
C SER A 36 15.62 -7.34 -30.39
N TRP A 37 14.93 -8.23 -31.10
CA TRP A 37 14.30 -7.97 -32.39
C TRP A 37 12.82 -8.34 -32.26
N ALA A 38 11.94 -7.52 -32.82
CA ALA A 38 10.51 -7.73 -32.75
C ALA A 38 9.90 -7.68 -34.15
N GLY A 39 8.76 -8.34 -34.31
CA GLY A 39 7.93 -8.17 -35.50
C GLY A 39 7.59 -6.69 -35.68
N SER A 40 7.73 -6.20 -36.90
CA SER A 40 7.45 -4.82 -37.29
C SER A 40 6.35 -4.79 -38.35
N GLY A 41 5.93 -3.59 -38.71
CA GLY A 41 4.94 -3.35 -39.76
C GLY A 41 5.26 -4.16 -41.02
N ALA A 42 4.22 -4.73 -41.61
CA ALA A 42 4.37 -5.46 -42.86
C ALA A 42 4.70 -4.50 -44.01
N TYR A 43 5.54 -4.96 -44.93
CA TYR A 43 5.81 -4.27 -46.18
C TYR A 43 5.02 -4.92 -47.30
N TRP A 44 4.40 -4.10 -48.14
CA TRP A 44 3.58 -4.55 -49.27
C TRP A 44 4.35 -4.38 -50.56
N PHE A 45 4.48 -5.48 -51.31
CA PHE A 45 5.12 -5.50 -52.63
C PHE A 45 4.06 -5.63 -53.74
N GLY A 46 4.27 -4.93 -54.86
CA GLY A 46 3.38 -4.93 -56.03
C GLY A 46 2.49 -3.68 -56.14
N ALA A 47 1.78 -3.54 -57.26
CA ALA A 47 0.83 -2.46 -57.53
C ALA A 47 -0.48 -3.02 -58.13
N GLY A 48 -1.60 -2.30 -57.94
CA GLY A 48 -2.93 -2.73 -58.40
C GLY A 48 -3.74 -3.50 -57.34
N ASN A 49 -4.66 -4.38 -57.77
CA ASN A 49 -5.67 -5.00 -56.90
C ASN A 49 -5.20 -6.22 -56.09
N ASN A 50 -3.91 -6.59 -56.13
CA ASN A 50 -3.44 -7.78 -55.42
C ASN A 50 -1.99 -7.63 -54.87
N PRO A 51 -1.75 -6.69 -53.93
CA PRO A 51 -0.43 -6.53 -53.31
C PRO A 51 -0.10 -7.74 -52.42
N SER A 52 1.15 -8.20 -52.50
CA SER A 52 1.67 -9.28 -51.64
C SER A 52 2.28 -8.72 -50.36
N GLN A 53 1.96 -9.32 -49.22
CA GLN A 53 2.43 -8.89 -47.90
C GLN A 53 3.67 -9.68 -47.47
N ALA A 54 4.67 -8.99 -46.92
CA ALA A 54 5.75 -9.60 -46.16
C ALA A 54 5.81 -8.99 -44.75
N ASN A 55 5.94 -9.84 -43.73
CA ASN A 55 6.12 -9.36 -42.36
C ASN A 55 7.52 -8.74 -42.19
N GLY A 56 7.57 -7.56 -41.58
CA GLY A 56 8.81 -6.88 -41.24
C GLY A 56 9.36 -7.35 -39.91
N TRP A 57 10.66 -7.15 -39.72
CA TRP A 57 11.33 -7.21 -38.41
C TRP A 57 12.06 -5.90 -38.19
N ALA A 58 12.01 -5.40 -36.96
CA ALA A 58 12.76 -4.21 -36.55
C ALA A 58 13.54 -4.50 -35.28
N GLN A 59 14.61 -3.73 -35.10
CA GLN A 59 15.37 -3.73 -33.86
C GLN A 59 14.44 -3.31 -32.71
N GLY A 60 14.41 -4.12 -31.66
CA GLY A 60 13.75 -3.83 -30.39
C GLY A 60 14.69 -3.12 -29.43
N ALA A 61 14.40 -3.22 -28.14
CA ALA A 61 15.20 -2.55 -27.11
C ALA A 61 16.65 -3.02 -27.10
N ILE A 62 17.59 -2.08 -27.05
CA ILE A 62 19.03 -2.33 -26.94
C ILE A 62 19.34 -2.99 -25.59
N GLY A 63 20.13 -4.06 -25.63
CA GLY A 63 20.49 -4.84 -24.44
C GLY A 63 21.40 -4.07 -23.47
N ASN A 64 21.24 -4.35 -22.18
CA ASN A 64 22.14 -3.94 -21.12
C ASN A 64 23.26 -4.98 -20.94
N SER A 65 24.36 -4.85 -21.67
CA SER A 65 25.50 -5.77 -21.58
C SER A 65 26.15 -5.81 -20.18
N GLY A 66 25.92 -4.79 -19.35
CA GLY A 66 26.40 -4.69 -17.97
C GLY A 66 25.39 -5.16 -16.92
N VAL A 67 24.32 -5.86 -17.32
CA VAL A 67 23.27 -6.28 -16.39
C VAL A 67 23.83 -7.15 -15.25
N THR A 68 23.48 -6.79 -14.02
CA THR A 68 23.86 -7.50 -12.80
C THR A 68 22.67 -7.59 -11.84
N TRP A 69 22.85 -8.37 -10.78
CA TRP A 69 21.93 -8.50 -9.65
C TRP A 69 21.90 -7.20 -8.83
N GLU A 70 20.73 -6.85 -8.30
CA GLU A 70 20.63 -5.79 -7.30
C GLU A 70 21.32 -6.24 -6.01
N ARG A 71 21.93 -5.31 -5.28
CA ARG A 71 22.67 -5.61 -4.04
C ARG A 71 22.06 -4.87 -2.86
N GLY A 72 21.62 -5.59 -1.84
CA GLY A 72 21.11 -5.07 -0.59
C GLY A 72 22.11 -5.26 0.55
N ARG A 73 22.67 -4.17 1.06
CA ARG A 73 23.51 -4.18 2.27
C ARG A 73 22.68 -3.77 3.46
N GLN A 74 22.63 -4.61 4.49
CA GLN A 74 21.79 -4.39 5.65
C GLN A 74 22.60 -4.52 6.93
N PHE A 75 22.37 -3.59 7.84
CA PHE A 75 22.80 -3.65 9.23
C PHE A 75 21.56 -3.74 10.12
N ASN A 76 21.58 -4.66 11.07
CA ASN A 76 20.53 -4.83 12.08
C ASN A 76 21.14 -4.71 13.49
N LEU A 77 20.34 -4.15 14.39
CA LEU A 77 20.59 -4.09 15.82
C LEU A 77 19.30 -4.48 16.54
N ALA A 78 19.35 -5.54 17.35
CA ALA A 78 18.20 -6.03 18.10
C ALA A 78 18.52 -6.12 19.60
N LEU A 79 17.57 -5.72 20.42
CA LEU A 79 17.56 -5.86 21.85
C LEU A 79 16.40 -6.77 22.24
N GLU A 80 16.70 -7.85 22.95
CA GLU A 80 15.71 -8.76 23.52
C GLU A 80 15.86 -8.80 25.02
N ALA A 81 14.74 -8.76 25.73
CA ALA A 81 14.70 -8.87 27.18
C ALA A 81 13.47 -9.64 27.65
N SER A 82 13.67 -10.55 28.61
CA SER A 82 12.61 -11.27 29.30
C SER A 82 12.82 -11.22 30.81
N PHE A 83 11.72 -11.03 31.55
CA PHE A 83 11.74 -10.83 32.99
C PHE A 83 10.76 -11.76 33.71
N TRP A 84 11.13 -12.20 34.91
CA TRP A 84 10.30 -13.01 35.81
C TRP A 84 9.74 -14.28 35.17
N ASN A 85 10.61 -15.07 34.52
CA ASN A 85 10.22 -16.29 33.77
C ASN A 85 9.26 -15.99 32.62
N ASP A 86 9.62 -15.04 31.75
CA ASP A 86 8.82 -14.56 30.62
C ASP A 86 7.45 -13.99 31.00
N LEU A 87 7.26 -13.55 32.24
CA LEU A 87 6.05 -12.82 32.61
C LEU A 87 5.91 -11.56 31.76
N PHE A 88 7.03 -10.88 31.51
CA PHE A 88 7.14 -9.75 30.60
C PHE A 88 8.26 -10.01 29.59
N SER A 89 7.96 -9.75 28.31
CA SER A 89 8.90 -9.88 27.19
C SER A 89 8.93 -8.59 26.39
N PHE A 90 10.12 -8.18 25.96
CA PHE A 90 10.35 -7.00 25.16
C PHE A 90 11.37 -7.32 24.06
N THR A 91 11.04 -7.00 22.83
CA THR A 91 11.95 -7.06 21.69
C THR A 91 11.90 -5.74 20.95
N ALA A 92 13.06 -5.18 20.62
CA ALA A 92 13.16 -4.03 19.75
C ALA A 92 14.27 -4.25 18.74
N GLU A 93 13.97 -4.12 17.46
CA GLU A 93 14.92 -4.22 16.36
C GLU A 93 14.93 -2.91 15.57
N THR A 94 16.10 -2.48 15.12
CA THR A 94 16.22 -1.45 14.10
C THR A 94 17.16 -1.90 13.00
N TYR A 95 16.84 -1.50 11.77
CA TYR A 95 17.65 -1.81 10.62
C TYR A 95 17.90 -0.58 9.78
N LYS A 96 19.03 -0.62 9.07
CA LYS A 96 19.33 0.28 7.96
C LYS A 96 19.81 -0.55 6.78
N GLN A 97 19.18 -0.34 5.64
CA GLN A 97 19.48 -1.04 4.41
C GLN A 97 19.78 -0.03 3.30
N ARG A 98 20.83 -0.28 2.51
CA ARG A 98 21.05 0.38 1.23
C ARG A 98 20.93 -0.67 0.13
N ARG A 99 19.99 -0.46 -0.78
CA ARG A 99 19.86 -1.23 -2.01
C ARG A 99 20.47 -0.42 -3.15
N SER A 100 21.39 -1.04 -3.87
CA SER A 100 22.13 -0.47 -4.99
C SER A 100 22.02 -1.39 -6.21
N GLN A 101 22.35 -0.86 -7.39
CA GLN A 101 22.23 -1.60 -8.65
C GLN A 101 20.76 -2.03 -8.92
N VAL A 102 19.79 -1.28 -8.39
CA VAL A 102 18.37 -1.51 -8.70
C VAL A 102 18.15 -1.28 -10.18
N LEU A 103 17.45 -2.21 -10.83
CA LEU A 103 17.12 -2.08 -12.25
C LEU A 103 16.08 -0.97 -12.43
N ILE A 104 16.46 0.08 -13.15
CA ILE A 104 15.58 1.22 -13.45
C ILE A 104 15.61 1.53 -14.95
N THR A 105 14.52 2.09 -15.46
CA THR A 105 14.52 2.70 -16.80
C THR A 105 15.20 4.07 -16.74
N ARG A 106 15.94 4.43 -17.79
CA ARG A 106 16.57 5.76 -17.86
C ARG A 106 15.54 6.84 -18.14
N GLY A 107 15.39 7.78 -17.21
CA GLY A 107 14.53 8.94 -17.40
C GLY A 107 15.18 10.03 -18.25
N THR A 108 16.51 10.04 -18.36
CA THR A 108 17.28 11.06 -19.12
C THR A 108 17.56 10.68 -20.57
N LEU A 109 17.05 9.53 -21.04
CA LEU A 109 17.20 9.13 -22.44
C LEU A 109 16.24 9.94 -23.31
N THR A 110 16.79 10.71 -24.26
CA THR A 110 16.00 11.51 -25.20
C THR A 110 15.42 10.67 -26.33
N ASP A 111 14.22 11.02 -26.80
CA ASP A 111 13.60 10.42 -27.98
C ASP A 111 14.44 10.59 -29.26
N VAL A 112 15.34 11.59 -29.32
CA VAL A 112 16.29 11.77 -30.44
C VAL A 112 17.21 10.56 -30.61
N PHE A 113 17.44 9.78 -29.55
CA PHE A 113 18.19 8.54 -29.62
C PHE A 113 17.50 7.48 -30.52
N GLY A 114 16.19 7.59 -30.74
CA GLY A 114 15.45 6.83 -31.74
C GLY A 114 15.33 5.32 -31.47
N GLN A 115 15.71 4.86 -30.28
CA GLN A 115 15.66 3.46 -29.85
C GLN A 115 15.32 3.37 -28.36
N ASN A 116 14.61 2.32 -27.97
CA ASN A 116 14.46 2.00 -26.56
C ASN A 116 15.69 1.23 -26.05
N ILE A 117 15.98 1.33 -24.76
CA ILE A 117 17.00 0.52 -24.10
C ILE A 117 16.36 -0.29 -22.98
N LYS A 118 16.94 -1.45 -22.68
CA LYS A 118 16.52 -2.25 -21.52
C LYS A 118 16.89 -1.56 -20.19
N PRO A 119 16.24 -1.92 -19.07
CA PRO A 119 16.56 -1.37 -17.76
C PRO A 119 18.04 -1.48 -17.36
N GLN A 120 18.52 -0.48 -16.64
CA GLN A 120 19.93 -0.30 -16.25
C GLN A 120 20.09 -0.40 -14.73
N ASN A 121 21.21 -0.98 -14.27
CA ASN A 121 21.51 -1.15 -12.84
C ASN A 121 22.03 0.14 -12.20
N LEU A 122 21.18 1.17 -12.13
CA LEU A 122 21.57 2.50 -11.67
C LEU A 122 20.90 2.91 -10.36
N GLY A 123 19.72 2.36 -10.05
CA GLY A 123 18.90 2.82 -8.93
C GLY A 123 19.55 2.57 -7.57
N ILE A 124 19.35 3.52 -6.67
CA ILE A 124 19.79 3.45 -5.26
C ILE A 124 18.63 3.84 -4.36
N VAL A 125 18.36 3.01 -3.36
CA VAL A 125 17.28 3.21 -2.37
C VAL A 125 17.83 2.93 -0.99
N ASP A 126 17.57 3.83 -0.05
CA ASP A 126 17.83 3.59 1.37
C ASP A 126 16.52 3.25 2.08
N SER A 127 16.52 2.20 2.89
CA SER A 127 15.41 1.81 3.75
C SER A 127 15.87 1.75 5.20
N SER A 128 15.00 2.09 6.12
CA SER A 128 15.26 1.98 7.56
C SER A 128 13.97 1.78 8.32
N GLY A 129 14.06 1.11 9.44
CA GLY A 129 12.89 0.93 10.28
C GLY A 129 13.22 0.53 11.70
N VAL A 130 12.16 0.48 12.50
CA VAL A 130 12.15 0.01 13.87
C VAL A 130 10.97 -0.95 14.03
N ASP A 131 11.20 -2.08 14.65
CA ASP A 131 10.19 -3.04 15.07
C ASP A 131 10.22 -3.17 16.59
N ILE A 132 9.07 -3.07 17.24
CA ILE A 132 8.95 -3.19 18.70
C ILE A 132 7.84 -4.17 19.00
N GLU A 133 8.12 -5.09 19.91
CA GLU A 133 7.19 -6.07 20.42
C GLU A 133 7.23 -6.10 21.94
N VAL A 134 6.05 -6.07 22.56
CA VAL A 134 5.89 -6.15 24.01
C VAL A 134 4.87 -7.20 24.33
N GLY A 135 5.20 -8.09 25.27
CA GLY A 135 4.35 -9.18 25.71
C GLY A 135 4.24 -9.24 27.22
N HIS A 136 3.06 -9.63 27.68
CA HIS A 136 2.83 -10.03 29.05
C HIS A 136 2.02 -11.33 29.06
N LYS A 137 2.53 -12.38 29.69
CA LYS A 137 1.83 -13.67 29.82
C LYS A 137 1.91 -14.18 31.25
N LYS A 138 0.82 -14.72 31.77
CA LYS A 138 0.81 -15.30 33.11
C LYS A 138 0.01 -16.58 33.15
N SER A 139 0.63 -17.61 33.70
CA SER A 139 0.01 -18.92 33.94
C SER A 139 -0.31 -19.09 35.42
N PHE A 140 -1.50 -19.61 35.68
CA PHE A 140 -2.00 -20.07 36.97
C PHE A 140 -2.33 -21.57 36.84
N ARG A 141 -2.70 -22.23 37.94
CA ARG A 141 -2.96 -23.68 37.95
C ARG A 141 -4.00 -24.14 36.90
N ASN A 142 -5.08 -23.38 36.72
CA ASN A 142 -6.20 -23.73 35.82
C ASN A 142 -6.58 -22.59 34.88
N ALA A 143 -5.71 -21.59 34.75
CA ALA A 143 -5.96 -20.43 33.91
C ALA A 143 -4.65 -19.88 33.35
N MET A 144 -4.69 -19.29 32.17
CA MET A 144 -3.58 -18.54 31.60
C MET A 144 -4.15 -17.36 30.82
N TYR A 145 -3.41 -16.27 30.76
CA TYR A 145 -3.70 -15.21 29.79
C TYR A 145 -2.41 -14.69 29.19
N PHE A 146 -2.56 -14.08 28.02
CA PHE A 146 -1.51 -13.30 27.39
C PHE A 146 -2.09 -12.06 26.74
N ILE A 147 -1.26 -11.03 26.65
CA ILE A 147 -1.43 -9.87 25.79
C ILE A 147 -0.09 -9.55 25.15
N LYS A 148 -0.11 -9.29 23.86
CA LYS A 148 1.09 -9.05 23.06
C LYS A 148 0.80 -7.99 22.01
N GLY A 149 1.55 -6.90 22.04
CA GLY A 149 1.47 -5.81 21.07
C GLY A 149 2.74 -5.76 20.23
N ASN A 150 2.59 -5.41 18.95
CA ASN A 150 3.71 -5.09 18.08
C ASN A 150 3.44 -3.82 17.27
N ILE A 151 4.52 -3.15 16.88
CA ILE A 151 4.51 -2.01 15.96
C ILE A 151 5.78 -2.01 15.14
N THR A 152 5.62 -1.86 13.83
CA THR A 152 6.70 -1.69 12.87
C THR A 152 6.57 -0.31 12.25
N TYR A 153 7.64 0.47 12.25
CA TYR A 153 7.79 1.66 11.42
C TYR A 153 8.87 1.41 10.38
N ALA A 154 8.52 1.44 9.10
CA ALA A 154 9.44 1.19 7.99
C ALA A 154 9.27 2.28 6.93
N LYS A 155 10.37 2.96 6.61
CA LYS A 155 10.40 3.99 5.56
C LYS A 155 11.50 3.70 4.56
N ASN A 156 11.32 4.23 3.36
CA ASN A 156 12.32 4.18 2.31
C ASN A 156 12.50 5.56 1.66
N LYS A 157 13.63 5.74 0.99
CA LYS A 157 13.98 6.97 0.28
C LYS A 157 14.72 6.64 -0.99
N THR A 158 14.24 7.17 -2.10
CA THR A 158 14.93 7.07 -3.40
C THR A 158 16.15 7.98 -3.36
N ILE A 159 17.35 7.40 -3.44
CA ILE A 159 18.63 8.13 -3.44
C ILE A 159 19.05 8.48 -4.86
N PHE A 160 18.77 7.59 -5.83
CA PHE A 160 19.06 7.83 -7.24
C PHE A 160 18.06 7.08 -8.14
N GLN A 161 17.55 7.74 -9.18
CA GLN A 161 16.62 7.15 -10.16
C GLN A 161 16.72 7.71 -11.61
N ASP A 162 17.88 8.23 -12.03
CA ASP A 162 18.09 8.82 -13.38
C ASP A 162 16.94 9.74 -13.84
N GLU A 163 16.56 10.67 -12.96
CA GLU A 163 15.51 11.66 -13.21
C GLU A 163 16.08 12.85 -14.01
N VAL A 164 15.28 13.41 -14.93
CA VAL A 164 15.62 14.66 -15.62
C VAL A 164 15.61 15.85 -14.66
N ASP A 165 16.40 16.86 -14.97
CA ASP A 165 16.32 18.14 -14.26
C ASP A 165 14.90 18.72 -14.37
N ARG A 166 14.32 19.05 -13.22
CA ARG A 166 12.97 19.58 -13.13
C ARG A 166 12.99 21.09 -13.01
N ALA A 167 12.05 21.75 -13.67
CA ALA A 167 11.90 23.20 -13.62
C ALA A 167 11.60 23.70 -12.20
N TYR A 168 10.85 22.93 -11.41
CA TYR A 168 10.43 23.31 -10.07
C TYR A 168 10.73 22.23 -9.02
N PRO A 169 11.05 22.60 -7.76
CA PRO A 169 11.41 21.64 -6.71
C PRO A 169 10.31 20.62 -6.39
N TRP A 170 9.03 20.99 -6.51
CA TRP A 170 7.92 20.09 -6.19
C TRP A 170 7.72 18.98 -7.21
N MET A 171 8.34 19.07 -8.40
CA MET A 171 8.30 18.02 -9.41
C MET A 171 9.33 16.92 -9.16
N VAL A 172 10.33 17.18 -8.30
CA VAL A 172 11.45 16.27 -8.03
C VAL A 172 10.97 15.06 -7.25
N ARG A 173 11.20 13.87 -7.80
CA ARG A 173 10.86 12.58 -7.17
C ARG A 173 12.01 12.01 -6.36
N THR A 174 13.25 12.35 -6.74
CA THR A 174 14.45 11.92 -6.03
C THR A 174 14.46 12.49 -4.61
N GLY A 175 14.77 11.66 -3.62
CA GLY A 175 14.72 12.02 -2.21
C GLY A 175 13.37 11.78 -1.53
N LEU A 176 12.34 11.34 -2.27
CA LEU A 176 11.04 10.95 -1.71
C LEU A 176 10.92 9.41 -1.57
N PRO A 177 9.99 8.92 -0.73
CA PRO A 177 9.65 7.50 -0.66
C PRO A 177 9.18 6.94 -2.01
N ILE A 178 9.50 5.68 -2.26
CA ILE A 178 8.97 4.91 -3.38
C ILE A 178 7.45 4.85 -3.29
N GLY A 179 6.80 5.06 -4.43
CA GLY A 179 5.34 5.08 -4.50
C GLY A 179 4.73 6.38 -3.97
N THR A 180 5.53 7.42 -3.73
CA THR A 180 4.98 8.78 -3.48
C THR A 180 4.06 9.16 -4.63
N LYS A 181 2.82 9.51 -4.27
CA LYS A 181 1.80 9.90 -5.23
C LYS A 181 2.00 11.36 -5.62
N TYR A 182 1.72 11.66 -6.87
CA TYR A 182 1.73 13.02 -7.41
C TYR A 182 0.34 13.35 -7.92
N GLY A 183 -0.05 14.61 -7.78
CA GLY A 183 -1.29 15.10 -8.34
C GLY A 183 -1.50 16.57 -8.01
N PHE A 184 -2.64 17.08 -8.46
CA PHE A 184 -3.00 18.47 -8.31
C PHE A 184 -3.43 18.82 -6.89
N ILE A 185 -3.28 20.08 -6.52
CA ILE A 185 -3.77 20.60 -5.25
C ILE A 185 -5.14 21.22 -5.46
N SER A 186 -6.17 20.53 -4.98
CA SER A 186 -7.53 21.06 -4.96
C SER A 186 -7.64 22.21 -3.96
N ASN A 187 -8.29 23.27 -4.41
CA ASN A 187 -8.67 24.46 -3.66
C ASN A 187 -10.20 24.63 -3.65
N GLY A 188 -10.91 23.55 -3.33
CA GLY A 188 -12.37 23.51 -3.29
C GLY A 188 -13.03 23.49 -4.66
N PHE A 189 -14.27 23.98 -4.71
CA PHE A 189 -15.06 24.10 -5.95
C PHE A 189 -15.17 25.57 -6.37
N PHE A 190 -15.23 25.82 -7.66
CA PHE A 190 -15.63 27.12 -8.18
C PHE A 190 -17.04 27.47 -7.74
N GLN A 191 -17.25 28.63 -7.11
CA GLN A 191 -18.59 29.00 -6.62
C GLN A 191 -19.43 29.70 -7.68
N ASN A 192 -18.79 30.38 -8.63
CA ASN A 192 -19.46 31.18 -9.66
C ASN A 192 -18.53 31.45 -10.85
N GLN A 193 -19.08 32.04 -11.91
CA GLN A 193 -18.34 32.34 -13.14
C GLN A 193 -17.22 33.36 -12.93
N SER A 194 -17.40 34.36 -12.07
CA SER A 194 -16.36 35.37 -11.81
C SER A 194 -15.10 34.76 -11.19
N GLU A 195 -15.24 33.70 -10.38
CA GLU A 195 -14.08 32.97 -9.85
C GLU A 195 -13.33 32.16 -10.92
N ILE A 196 -14.05 31.66 -11.92
CA ILE A 196 -13.49 30.94 -13.07
C ILE A 196 -12.71 31.94 -13.94
N ASP A 197 -13.34 33.06 -14.29
CA ASP A 197 -12.77 34.11 -15.14
C ASP A 197 -11.52 34.76 -14.52
N ALA A 198 -11.44 34.78 -13.18
CA ALA A 198 -10.29 35.29 -12.43
C ALA A 198 -9.23 34.22 -12.10
N SER A 199 -9.42 32.97 -12.51
CA SER A 199 -8.50 31.86 -12.23
C SER A 199 -7.64 31.49 -13.42
N ALA A 200 -6.53 30.78 -13.15
CA ALA A 200 -5.74 30.12 -14.18
C ALA A 200 -6.60 29.15 -15.00
N GLU A 201 -6.28 28.99 -16.28
CA GLU A 201 -6.93 28.02 -17.16
C GLU A 201 -6.86 26.62 -16.55
N GLN A 202 -7.99 25.94 -16.49
CA GLN A 202 -8.13 24.58 -15.95
C GLN A 202 -8.22 23.57 -17.09
N PHE A 203 -8.39 22.28 -16.77
CA PHE A 203 -8.45 21.23 -17.78
C PHE A 203 -9.81 21.20 -18.51
N GLY A 204 -9.87 21.84 -19.68
CA GLY A 204 -11.09 21.92 -20.48
C GLY A 204 -12.09 22.93 -19.92
N THR A 205 -13.36 22.82 -20.30
CA THR A 205 -14.39 23.78 -19.88
C THR A 205 -14.88 23.47 -18.47
N VAL A 206 -14.58 24.37 -17.52
CA VAL A 206 -15.07 24.30 -16.14
C VAL A 206 -16.34 25.13 -15.94
N ARG A 207 -17.12 24.75 -14.92
CA ARG A 207 -18.36 25.40 -14.48
C ARG A 207 -18.37 25.56 -12.95
N PRO A 208 -19.24 26.43 -12.41
CA PRO A 208 -19.48 26.44 -10.97
C PRO A 208 -19.80 25.03 -10.45
N GLY A 209 -19.10 24.61 -9.40
CA GLY A 209 -19.13 23.28 -8.83
C GLY A 209 -18.02 22.34 -9.27
N ASP A 210 -17.24 22.68 -10.30
CA ASP A 210 -16.06 21.92 -10.68
C ASP A 210 -14.89 22.19 -9.73
N ILE A 211 -13.97 21.22 -9.64
CA ILE A 211 -12.81 21.29 -8.76
C ILE A 211 -11.87 22.40 -9.25
N LYS A 212 -11.48 23.30 -8.35
CA LYS A 212 -10.47 24.32 -8.61
C LYS A 212 -9.10 23.78 -8.25
N TYR A 213 -8.14 23.81 -9.17
CA TYR A 213 -6.74 23.46 -8.89
C TYR A 213 -5.86 24.71 -8.77
N LEU A 214 -4.82 24.60 -7.95
CA LEU A 214 -3.81 25.64 -7.83
C LEU A 214 -2.85 25.59 -9.02
N ASP A 215 -2.65 26.74 -9.66
CA ASP A 215 -1.48 27.03 -10.49
C ASP A 215 -0.29 27.24 -9.55
N LEU A 216 0.69 26.34 -9.61
CA LEU A 216 1.85 26.32 -8.72
C LEU A 216 2.97 27.21 -9.25
N ASN A 217 3.05 27.41 -10.56
CA ASN A 217 4.13 28.15 -11.20
C ASN A 217 3.77 29.61 -11.55
N GLY A 218 2.47 29.96 -11.52
CA GLY A 218 1.95 31.30 -11.76
C GLY A 218 1.93 31.72 -13.23
N ASP A 219 1.95 30.79 -14.18
CA ASP A 219 1.91 31.08 -15.62
C ASP A 219 0.50 31.31 -16.18
N GLY A 220 -0.53 31.15 -15.34
CA GLY A 220 -1.92 31.33 -15.70
C GLY A 220 -2.59 30.08 -16.28
N VAL A 221 -1.92 28.92 -16.30
CA VAL A 221 -2.46 27.64 -16.80
C VAL A 221 -2.10 26.50 -15.84
N VAL A 222 -3.10 25.75 -15.37
CA VAL A 222 -2.83 24.52 -14.62
C VAL A 222 -2.51 23.38 -15.58
N SER A 223 -1.33 22.77 -15.43
CA SER A 223 -0.80 21.76 -16.34
C SER A 223 -0.25 20.52 -15.62
N ALA A 224 -0.41 19.34 -16.22
CA ALA A 224 0.14 18.08 -15.68
C ALA A 224 1.68 18.04 -15.69
N GLY A 225 2.34 18.98 -16.38
CA GLY A 225 3.79 19.07 -16.47
C GLY A 225 4.42 19.89 -15.34
N TYR A 226 3.70 20.86 -14.78
CA TYR A 226 4.26 21.82 -13.83
C TYR A 226 3.48 21.94 -12.51
N ASP A 227 2.22 21.51 -12.45
CA ASP A 227 1.32 21.80 -11.32
C ASP A 227 0.94 20.58 -10.49
N GLU A 228 1.67 19.48 -10.67
CA GLU A 228 1.58 18.30 -9.82
C GLU A 228 2.72 18.29 -8.78
N LYS A 229 2.36 18.00 -7.52
CA LYS A 229 3.33 17.85 -6.43
C LYS A 229 3.03 16.59 -5.60
N PRO A 230 3.92 16.17 -4.68
CA PRO A 230 3.65 15.08 -3.77
C PRO A 230 2.35 15.28 -2.99
N ILE A 231 1.49 14.27 -2.98
CA ILE A 231 0.22 14.25 -2.25
C ILE A 231 0.07 12.96 -1.43
N GLY A 232 -0.39 13.10 -0.18
CA GLY A 232 -0.60 12.00 0.76
C GLY A 232 0.61 11.06 0.90
N TYR A 233 0.34 9.79 1.21
CA TYR A 233 1.36 8.77 1.45
C TYR A 233 1.36 7.68 0.37
N SER A 234 2.44 6.91 0.30
CA SER A 234 2.51 5.70 -0.53
C SER A 234 1.39 4.73 -0.16
N ARG A 235 1.00 3.87 -1.10
CA ARG A 235 0.02 2.81 -0.81
C ARG A 235 0.60 1.77 0.16
N THR A 236 1.91 1.54 0.11
CA THR A 236 2.62 0.70 1.08
C THR A 236 2.68 1.46 2.42
N PRO A 237 2.06 0.95 3.50
CA PRO A 237 2.06 1.64 4.79
C PRO A 237 3.46 1.72 5.39
N GLU A 238 3.78 2.85 6.01
CA GLU A 238 5.00 2.97 6.80
C GLU A 238 4.83 2.43 8.22
N ILE A 239 3.59 2.36 8.73
CA ILE A 239 3.30 1.86 10.07
C ILE A 239 2.41 0.62 9.96
N MET A 240 2.84 -0.49 10.56
CA MET A 240 2.03 -1.69 10.78
C MET A 240 1.97 -1.96 12.28
N TYR A 241 0.81 -2.32 12.81
CA TYR A 241 0.67 -2.60 14.24
C TYR A 241 -0.35 -3.69 14.51
N GLY A 242 -0.20 -4.37 15.64
CA GLY A 242 -1.10 -5.46 16.02
C GLY A 242 -1.15 -5.68 17.52
N ILE A 243 -2.28 -6.18 17.99
CA ILE A 243 -2.48 -6.60 19.38
C ILE A 243 -3.12 -7.98 19.34
N SER A 244 -2.45 -8.97 19.90
CA SER A 244 -3.03 -10.28 20.18
C SER A 244 -3.26 -10.43 21.68
N ALA A 245 -4.42 -10.94 22.06
CA ALA A 245 -4.75 -11.23 23.43
C ALA A 245 -5.52 -12.54 23.50
N GLY A 246 -5.40 -13.23 24.61
CA GLY A 246 -6.14 -14.46 24.83
C GLY A 246 -6.09 -14.93 26.26
N ALA A 247 -7.03 -15.82 26.57
CA ALA A 247 -7.12 -16.43 27.88
C ALA A 247 -7.62 -17.87 27.76
N VAL A 248 -7.18 -18.72 28.69
CA VAL A 248 -7.67 -20.08 28.86
C VAL A 248 -8.10 -20.23 30.30
N ILE A 249 -9.30 -20.75 30.57
CA ILE A 249 -9.82 -21.02 31.91
C ILE A 249 -10.56 -22.36 31.89
N LYS A 250 -10.03 -23.36 32.60
CA LYS A 250 -10.67 -24.69 32.78
C LYS A 250 -11.21 -25.32 31.48
N GLY A 251 -10.46 -25.21 30.38
CA GLY A 251 -10.81 -25.78 29.08
C GLY A 251 -11.57 -24.84 28.15
N ILE A 252 -12.08 -23.71 28.63
CA ILE A 252 -12.57 -22.62 27.75
C ILE A 252 -11.36 -21.80 27.32
N ASP A 253 -11.20 -21.56 26.03
CA ASP A 253 -10.15 -20.72 25.48
C ASP A 253 -10.76 -19.59 24.63
N PHE A 254 -10.13 -18.43 24.67
CA PHE A 254 -10.50 -17.25 23.90
C PHE A 254 -9.23 -16.62 23.33
N SER A 255 -9.29 -16.19 22.07
CA SER A 255 -8.24 -15.38 21.47
C SER A 255 -8.81 -14.32 20.55
N ILE A 256 -8.11 -13.19 20.45
CA ILE A 256 -8.44 -12.08 19.56
C ILE A 256 -7.16 -11.48 18.99
N LEU A 257 -7.22 -11.09 17.72
CA LEU A 257 -6.14 -10.40 17.00
C LEU A 257 -6.69 -9.12 16.36
N PHE A 258 -6.18 -8.00 16.82
CA PHE A 258 -6.28 -6.71 16.14
C PHE A 258 -5.06 -6.53 15.25
N GLN A 259 -5.28 -6.06 14.03
CA GLN A 259 -4.22 -5.65 13.11
C GLN A 259 -4.62 -4.32 12.48
N GLY A 260 -3.67 -3.42 12.32
CA GLY A 260 -3.87 -2.17 11.61
C GLY A 260 -2.66 -1.75 10.80
N ALA A 261 -2.89 -0.79 9.93
CA ALA A 261 -1.88 -0.10 9.16
C ALA A 261 -2.15 1.40 9.21
N ALA A 262 -1.10 2.20 9.19
CA ALA A 262 -1.20 3.65 9.15
C ALA A 262 -0.10 4.28 8.27
N HIS A 263 -0.26 5.58 8.00
CA HIS A 263 0.64 6.35 7.13
C HIS A 263 0.64 5.79 5.70
N SER A 264 -0.57 5.51 5.20
CA SER A 264 -0.82 5.08 3.82
C SER A 264 -1.99 5.86 3.23
N SER A 265 -2.03 6.00 1.92
CA SER A 265 -3.14 6.65 1.22
C SER A 265 -3.58 5.87 -0.01
N VAL A 266 -4.85 6.02 -0.36
CA VAL A 266 -5.42 5.57 -1.65
C VAL A 266 -5.77 6.80 -2.48
N LEU A 267 -5.36 6.79 -3.74
CA LEU A 267 -5.86 7.76 -4.71
C LEU A 267 -7.09 7.15 -5.40
N LEU A 268 -8.29 7.57 -4.99
CA LEU A 268 -9.52 7.04 -5.54
C LEU A 268 -9.71 7.54 -6.98
N ASN A 269 -10.17 6.66 -7.88
CA ASN A 269 -10.52 7.01 -9.26
C ASN A 269 -11.60 6.05 -9.80
N ASN A 270 -12.13 6.37 -10.98
CA ASN A 270 -13.00 5.49 -11.78
C ASN A 270 -14.21 4.99 -10.98
N GLU A 271 -14.52 3.69 -11.00
CA GLU A 271 -15.68 3.10 -10.33
C GLU A 271 -15.70 3.38 -8.82
N ALA A 272 -14.57 3.72 -8.20
CA ALA A 272 -14.52 4.10 -6.80
C ALA A 272 -15.29 5.39 -6.53
N VAL A 273 -15.11 6.42 -7.37
CA VAL A 273 -15.51 7.80 -7.06
C VAL A 273 -16.11 8.60 -8.21
N TYR A 274 -15.92 8.22 -9.47
CA TYR A 274 -16.41 9.01 -10.61
C TYR A 274 -17.86 8.66 -10.90
N GLU A 275 -18.65 9.70 -11.10
CA GLU A 275 -20.03 9.59 -11.53
C GLU A 275 -20.13 8.99 -12.93
N PHE A 276 -21.12 8.11 -13.14
CA PHE A 276 -21.43 7.50 -14.44
C PHE A 276 -20.23 6.83 -15.16
N PHE A 277 -19.17 6.47 -14.44
CA PHE A 277 -18.02 5.81 -15.03
C PHE A 277 -18.45 4.52 -15.74
N GLN A 278 -18.12 4.38 -17.02
CA GLN A 278 -18.59 3.30 -17.90
C GLN A 278 -20.12 3.12 -17.88
N GLU A 279 -20.88 4.21 -17.90
CA GLU A 279 -22.35 4.20 -17.82
C GLU A 279 -22.89 3.57 -16.53
N GLY A 280 -22.03 3.48 -15.51
CA GLY A 280 -22.32 2.89 -14.22
C GLY A 280 -23.28 3.72 -13.36
N LYS A 281 -23.71 3.13 -12.25
CA LYS A 281 -24.61 3.79 -11.30
C LYS A 281 -23.87 4.80 -10.42
N VAL A 282 -24.54 5.89 -10.08
CA VAL A 282 -24.09 6.81 -9.03
C VAL A 282 -24.18 6.18 -7.64
N LYS A 283 -23.29 6.58 -6.74
CA LYS A 283 -23.24 6.12 -5.34
C LYS A 283 -23.88 7.17 -4.41
N PRO A 284 -24.29 6.79 -3.18
CA PRO A 284 -24.94 7.70 -2.23
C PRO A 284 -24.20 9.02 -1.99
N PHE A 285 -22.86 9.02 -1.96
CA PHE A 285 -22.10 10.25 -1.76
C PHE A 285 -22.22 11.26 -2.92
N HIS A 286 -22.59 10.84 -4.14
CA HIS A 286 -22.91 11.74 -5.26
C HIS A 286 -24.17 12.59 -5.00
N LEU A 287 -24.99 12.24 -4.00
CA LEU A 287 -26.12 13.07 -3.59
C LEU A 287 -25.64 14.38 -2.92
N ASN A 288 -24.43 14.39 -2.36
CA ASN A 288 -23.80 15.57 -1.76
C ASN A 288 -23.02 16.41 -2.79
N ARG A 289 -23.39 16.31 -4.07
CA ARG A 289 -22.81 17.10 -5.15
C ARG A 289 -23.05 18.59 -4.99
N TRP A 290 -22.21 19.37 -5.64
CA TRP A 290 -22.40 20.80 -5.77
C TRP A 290 -23.59 21.11 -6.69
N THR A 291 -24.49 21.95 -6.18
CA THR A 291 -25.51 22.71 -6.90
C THR A 291 -25.53 24.12 -6.30
N PRO A 292 -26.17 25.12 -6.95
CA PRO A 292 -26.31 26.44 -6.35
C PRO A 292 -26.92 26.43 -4.93
N GLU A 293 -27.82 25.48 -4.65
CA GLU A 293 -28.48 25.32 -3.35
C GLU A 293 -27.59 24.62 -2.31
N THR A 294 -26.70 23.70 -2.73
CA THR A 294 -25.81 22.94 -1.84
C THR A 294 -24.40 23.52 -1.77
N ALA A 295 -24.13 24.66 -2.42
CA ALA A 295 -22.79 25.22 -2.59
C ALA A 295 -21.97 25.34 -1.29
N LYS A 296 -22.63 25.60 -0.15
CA LYS A 296 -21.99 25.73 1.17
C LYS A 296 -21.67 24.41 1.87
N THR A 297 -22.31 23.31 1.49
CA THR A 297 -22.26 22.02 2.18
C THR A 297 -21.86 20.85 1.28
N ALA A 298 -21.72 21.09 -0.03
CA ALA A 298 -21.33 20.08 -1.00
C ALA A 298 -19.98 19.46 -0.67
N SER A 299 -19.91 18.13 -0.74
CA SER A 299 -18.68 17.36 -0.54
C SER A 299 -18.26 16.57 -1.78
N TYR A 300 -19.03 16.69 -2.87
CA TYR A 300 -18.75 16.10 -4.18
C TYR A 300 -18.87 17.20 -5.25
N PRO A 301 -18.05 17.22 -6.33
CA PRO A 301 -18.15 18.24 -7.37
C PRO A 301 -19.47 18.14 -8.15
N LEU A 302 -19.69 19.09 -9.06
CA LEU A 302 -20.75 18.99 -10.06
C LEU A 302 -20.65 17.64 -10.82
N LEU A 303 -21.79 17.01 -11.08
CA LEU A 303 -21.84 15.76 -11.86
C LEU A 303 -21.75 16.04 -13.35
N HIS A 304 -20.94 15.24 -14.05
CA HIS A 304 -20.83 15.22 -15.50
C HIS A 304 -21.25 13.86 -16.06
N TYR A 305 -21.86 13.85 -17.26
CA TYR A 305 -22.32 12.60 -17.86
C TYR A 305 -21.17 11.75 -18.43
N ASN A 306 -20.13 12.40 -18.94
CA ASN A 306 -18.95 11.75 -19.52
C ASN A 306 -17.71 11.96 -18.64
N THR A 307 -16.61 11.31 -18.99
CA THR A 307 -15.30 11.59 -18.41
C THR A 307 -15.01 13.09 -18.46
N ASN A 308 -14.88 13.71 -17.29
CA ASN A 308 -14.63 15.12 -17.16
C ASN A 308 -13.12 15.37 -17.05
N ALA A 309 -12.58 16.17 -17.97
CA ALA A 309 -11.14 16.44 -18.06
C ALA A 309 -10.55 17.13 -16.81
N ASN A 310 -11.39 17.76 -15.98
CA ASN A 310 -10.98 18.49 -14.79
C ASN A 310 -11.25 17.71 -13.49
N ASN A 311 -12.48 17.28 -13.26
CA ASN A 311 -12.89 16.63 -12.02
C ASN A 311 -12.34 15.21 -11.88
N HIS A 312 -11.96 14.54 -12.98
CA HIS A 312 -11.43 13.17 -12.95
C HIS A 312 -9.88 13.10 -12.94
N ARG A 313 -9.22 14.17 -12.48
CA ARG A 313 -7.75 14.25 -12.32
C ARG A 313 -7.32 13.85 -10.91
N GLY A 314 -6.24 13.07 -10.81
CA GLY A 314 -5.64 12.71 -9.52
C GLY A 314 -5.22 13.95 -8.74
N SER A 315 -5.77 14.13 -7.53
CA SER A 315 -5.57 15.34 -6.75
C SER A 315 -5.76 15.11 -5.25
N THR A 316 -5.45 16.12 -4.44
CA THR A 316 -5.77 16.10 -3.01
C THR A 316 -7.27 15.95 -2.73
N PHE A 317 -8.14 16.22 -3.70
CA PHE A 317 -9.57 15.98 -3.55
C PHE A 317 -9.91 14.49 -3.54
N TRP A 318 -9.16 13.64 -4.25
CA TRP A 318 -9.43 12.22 -4.40
C TRP A 318 -8.56 11.31 -3.54
N ILE A 319 -7.54 11.87 -2.89
CA ILE A 319 -6.69 11.10 -1.98
C ILE A 319 -7.37 10.93 -0.62
N ARG A 320 -7.39 9.70 -0.10
CA ARG A 320 -7.94 9.38 1.23
C ARG A 320 -6.93 8.62 2.05
N SER A 321 -6.92 8.85 3.36
CA SER A 321 -6.15 8.03 4.29
C SER A 321 -6.64 6.59 4.21
N ALA A 322 -5.69 5.66 4.14
CA ALA A 322 -5.94 4.23 4.18
C ALA A 322 -5.76 3.65 5.57
N ASP A 323 -5.63 4.50 6.60
CA ASP A 323 -5.38 4.04 7.96
C ASP A 323 -6.58 3.23 8.46
N TYR A 324 -6.31 2.09 9.10
CA TYR A 324 -7.36 1.22 9.61
C TYR A 324 -6.87 0.35 10.75
N MET A 325 -7.85 -0.14 11.52
CA MET A 325 -7.67 -1.25 12.44
C MET A 325 -8.80 -2.26 12.19
N ARG A 326 -8.49 -3.54 12.25
CA ARG A 326 -9.43 -4.63 12.02
C ARG A 326 -9.23 -5.74 13.05
N ILE A 327 -10.34 -6.33 13.52
CA ILE A 327 -10.31 -7.62 14.19
C ILE A 327 -10.10 -8.69 13.12
N LYS A 328 -8.84 -9.09 12.94
CA LYS A 328 -8.43 -10.08 11.93
C LYS A 328 -8.89 -11.47 12.28
N ASN A 329 -8.80 -11.82 13.57
CA ASN A 329 -9.19 -13.12 14.09
C ASN A 329 -9.85 -12.95 15.45
N ILE A 330 -10.93 -13.70 15.70
CA ILE A 330 -11.49 -13.91 17.03
C ILE A 330 -11.88 -15.39 17.14
N GLU A 331 -11.57 -16.02 18.26
CA GLU A 331 -11.88 -17.43 18.47
C GLU A 331 -12.33 -17.68 19.90
N LEU A 332 -13.37 -18.51 20.04
CA LEU A 332 -13.82 -19.05 21.31
C LEU A 332 -13.89 -20.58 21.18
N GLY A 333 -13.15 -21.27 22.02
CA GLY A 333 -13.06 -22.72 22.05
C GLY A 333 -13.44 -23.31 23.40
N TYR A 334 -13.88 -24.57 23.38
CA TYR A 334 -14.03 -25.39 24.57
C TYR A 334 -13.42 -26.78 24.33
N THR A 335 -12.38 -27.07 25.09
CA THR A 335 -11.75 -28.39 25.16
C THR A 335 -12.48 -29.25 26.19
N LEU A 336 -13.01 -30.39 25.74
CA LEU A 336 -13.75 -31.32 26.58
C LEU A 336 -12.85 -31.90 27.69
N PRO A 337 -13.34 -32.03 28.93
CA PRO A 337 -12.59 -32.66 30.01
C PRO A 337 -12.19 -34.10 29.69
N SER A 338 -11.00 -34.50 30.13
CA SER A 338 -10.46 -35.85 29.90
C SER A 338 -11.39 -36.97 30.36
N ARG A 339 -12.17 -36.75 31.42
CA ARG A 339 -13.16 -37.71 31.93
C ARG A 339 -14.27 -38.05 30.91
N ILE A 340 -14.57 -37.14 29.99
CA ILE A 340 -15.55 -37.34 28.92
C ILE A 340 -14.86 -37.98 27.73
N THR A 341 -13.72 -37.43 27.30
CA THR A 341 -13.02 -37.91 26.09
C THR A 341 -12.49 -39.34 26.25
N GLN A 342 -12.06 -39.73 27.45
CA GLN A 342 -11.62 -41.09 27.76
C GLN A 342 -12.74 -42.14 27.66
N LYS A 343 -14.01 -41.77 27.90
CA LYS A 343 -15.14 -42.71 27.75
C LYS A 343 -15.43 -43.06 26.29
N ILE A 344 -15.02 -42.20 25.37
CA ILE A 344 -15.21 -42.34 23.93
C ILE A 344 -13.90 -42.60 23.19
N SER A 345 -12.85 -43.00 23.91
CA SER A 345 -11.52 -43.35 23.38
C SER A 345 -10.82 -42.23 22.59
N PHE A 346 -11.06 -40.96 22.94
CA PHE A 346 -10.35 -39.80 22.37
C PHE A 346 -9.30 -39.27 23.35
N LYS A 347 -8.10 -38.93 22.85
CA LYS A 347 -7.07 -38.21 23.62
C LYS A 347 -7.51 -36.79 23.97
N SER A 348 -8.07 -36.06 23.01
CA SER A 348 -8.65 -34.73 23.23
C SER A 348 -9.73 -34.43 22.20
N ALA A 349 -10.71 -33.61 22.58
CA ALA A 349 -11.71 -33.10 21.65
C ALA A 349 -12.01 -31.63 22.00
N ARG A 350 -12.01 -30.74 21.00
CA ARG A 350 -12.24 -29.31 21.14
C ARG A 350 -13.26 -28.84 20.12
N ILE A 351 -14.29 -28.13 20.58
CA ILE A 351 -15.26 -27.44 19.73
C ILE A 351 -14.92 -25.97 19.76
N PHE A 352 -14.95 -25.30 18.60
CA PHE A 352 -14.63 -23.88 18.52
C PHE A 352 -15.49 -23.15 17.48
N ILE A 353 -15.65 -21.85 17.71
CA ILE A 353 -16.14 -20.89 16.73
C ILE A 353 -15.05 -19.87 16.45
N ASN A 354 -14.74 -19.68 15.17
CA ASN A 354 -13.73 -18.75 14.68
C ASN A 354 -14.38 -17.71 13.77
N GLY A 355 -13.93 -16.46 13.89
CA GLY A 355 -14.34 -15.35 13.04
C GLY A 355 -13.12 -14.65 12.43
N LEU A 356 -13.09 -14.54 11.10
CA LEU A 356 -12.07 -13.79 10.36
C LEU A 356 -12.61 -12.49 9.78
N ASN A 357 -11.81 -11.43 9.87
CA ASN A 357 -12.14 -10.08 9.38
C ASN A 357 -13.52 -9.59 9.87
N ILE A 358 -13.86 -9.85 11.13
CA ILE A 358 -15.23 -9.66 11.63
C ILE A 358 -15.65 -8.19 11.77
N PHE A 359 -14.69 -7.28 11.94
CA PHE A 359 -14.97 -5.87 12.15
C PHE A 359 -13.76 -5.01 11.79
N THR A 360 -13.96 -4.01 10.93
CA THR A 360 -13.00 -2.94 10.63
C THR A 360 -13.52 -1.65 11.26
N PHE A 361 -12.67 -0.94 12.00
CA PHE A 361 -13.04 0.35 12.59
C PHE A 361 -13.20 1.42 11.51
N LYS A 362 -14.16 2.34 11.69
CA LYS A 362 -14.49 3.35 10.68
C LYS A 362 -13.27 4.21 10.31
N ASN A 363 -13.07 4.46 9.02
CA ASN A 363 -12.06 5.34 8.45
C ASN A 363 -12.62 6.19 7.30
N GLN A 364 -11.75 6.91 6.58
CA GLN A 364 -12.14 7.81 5.49
C GLN A 364 -12.63 7.09 4.22
N LEU A 365 -12.33 5.80 4.05
CA LEU A 365 -12.68 5.02 2.87
C LEU A 365 -14.11 4.42 2.96
N ASP A 366 -14.66 4.32 4.17
CA ASP A 366 -16.04 3.85 4.38
C ASP A 366 -17.08 4.70 3.64
N ASP A 367 -16.88 6.01 3.58
CA ASP A 367 -17.78 6.93 2.88
C ASP A 367 -17.82 6.66 1.35
N TYR A 368 -16.84 5.90 0.82
CA TYR A 368 -16.71 5.50 -0.58
C TYR A 368 -16.94 4.01 -0.82
N TYR A 369 -17.28 3.24 0.24
CA TYR A 369 -17.44 1.78 0.20
C TYR A 369 -16.18 1.04 -0.25
N VAL A 370 -15.00 1.55 0.12
CA VAL A 370 -13.71 0.99 -0.26
C VAL A 370 -13.06 0.34 0.96
N ASP A 371 -12.64 -0.93 0.81
CA ASP A 371 -11.90 -1.62 1.88
C ASP A 371 -10.47 -1.05 1.97
N PRO A 372 -9.95 -0.73 3.16
CA PRO A 372 -8.64 -0.12 3.31
C PRO A 372 -7.46 -0.99 2.88
N GLU A 373 -7.66 -2.30 2.65
CA GLU A 373 -6.62 -3.23 2.20
C GLU A 373 -6.59 -3.46 0.67
N ILE A 374 -7.44 -2.80 -0.14
CA ILE A 374 -7.41 -2.95 -1.61
C ILE A 374 -6.12 -2.40 -2.24
N PRO A 375 -5.64 -2.88 -3.39
CA PRO A 375 -4.68 -2.13 -4.20
C PRO A 375 -5.11 -0.68 -4.45
N ASP A 376 -4.16 0.18 -4.79
CA ASP A 376 -4.46 1.60 -5.03
C ASP A 376 -5.52 1.81 -6.13
N GLY A 377 -6.49 2.71 -5.90
CA GLY A 377 -7.46 3.16 -6.90
C GLY A 377 -8.66 2.25 -7.19
N TYR A 378 -9.17 2.40 -8.42
CA TYR A 378 -10.27 1.81 -9.22
C TYR A 378 -11.57 1.35 -8.53
N GLY A 379 -11.56 0.83 -7.30
CA GLY A 379 -12.79 0.47 -6.57
C GLY A 379 -13.61 -0.68 -7.17
N ALA A 380 -13.12 -1.34 -8.23
CA ALA A 380 -13.74 -2.52 -8.86
C ALA A 380 -13.48 -3.83 -8.08
N MET A 381 -12.81 -3.76 -6.93
CA MET A 381 -12.47 -4.92 -6.12
C MET A 381 -13.47 -5.14 -5.00
N TYR A 382 -13.87 -6.40 -4.81
CA TYR A 382 -14.68 -6.78 -3.66
C TYR A 382 -13.90 -6.58 -2.36
N PRO A 383 -14.59 -6.13 -1.29
CA PRO A 383 -13.98 -6.06 0.03
C PRO A 383 -13.63 -7.45 0.53
N ILE A 384 -12.71 -7.51 1.49
CA ILE A 384 -12.31 -8.77 2.11
C ILE A 384 -13.51 -9.35 2.87
N GLN A 385 -13.74 -10.64 2.68
CA GLN A 385 -14.90 -11.33 3.25
C GLN A 385 -14.78 -11.50 4.76
N LYS A 386 -15.92 -11.34 5.43
CA LYS A 386 -16.14 -11.78 6.81
C LYS A 386 -16.48 -13.26 6.82
N ILE A 387 -15.73 -14.06 7.56
CA ILE A 387 -15.92 -15.51 7.62
C ILE A 387 -16.23 -15.91 9.06
N TRP A 388 -17.26 -16.73 9.25
CA TRP A 388 -17.52 -17.45 10.48
C TRP A 388 -17.34 -18.94 10.22
N SER A 389 -16.65 -19.64 11.11
CA SER A 389 -16.40 -21.07 11.00
C SER A 389 -16.66 -21.73 12.33
N VAL A 390 -17.32 -22.88 12.31
CA VAL A 390 -17.49 -23.76 13.47
C VAL A 390 -16.71 -25.02 13.19
N GLY A 391 -15.85 -25.40 14.13
CA GLY A 391 -14.95 -26.54 13.96
C GLY A 391 -14.95 -27.47 15.15
N LEU A 392 -14.56 -28.70 14.88
CA LEU A 392 -14.32 -29.76 15.85
C LEU A 392 -12.95 -30.35 15.57
N ASP A 393 -12.07 -30.27 16.56
CA ASP A 393 -10.73 -30.85 16.53
C ASP A 393 -10.70 -32.09 17.45
N ILE A 394 -10.35 -33.25 16.91
CA ILE A 394 -10.35 -34.54 17.62
C ILE A 394 -8.97 -35.18 17.45
N ASN A 395 -8.33 -35.49 18.58
CA ASN A 395 -7.13 -36.31 18.62
C ASN A 395 -7.45 -37.70 19.17
N PHE A 396 -7.10 -38.73 18.41
CA PHE A 396 -7.28 -40.15 18.74
C PHE A 396 -6.12 -40.70 19.56
#